data_AF-A0A2E8R9L1-F1
#
_entry.id   AF-A0A2E8R9L1-F1
#
_cell.length_a   1.000
_cell.length_b   1.000
_cell.length_c   1.000
_cell.angle_alpha   90.00
_cell.angle_beta   90.00
_cell.angle_gamma   90.00
#
_symmetry.space_group_name_H-M   'P 1'
#
loop_
_entity.id
_entity.type
_entity.pdbx_description
1 polymer ?
#
loop_
_entity_poly.entity_id
_entity_poly.type
_entity_poly.pdbx_seq_one_letter_code
_entity_poly.pdbx_strand_id
1 'polypeptide(L)'
;MQSGQEMLEETINSCKEISQDLVSQNESWANSINEIVEKFEEISNTFFFQTMPSIPPTRTAMREAASLLEVKLSGDWATFETQIVTLISSAQTVIEKAGMKGTTLT
;
A
#
# COMPACT_ATOMS: atom_id res chain seq x y z
N MET A 1 -5.23 16.71 11.33
CA MET A 1 -5.74 15.54 10.59
C MET A 1 -4.93 15.47 9.30
N GLN A 2 -4.27 14.34 9.01
CA GLN A 2 -3.63 14.14 7.71
C GLN A 2 -4.69 14.02 6.61
N SER A 3 -4.39 14.62 5.45
CA SER A 3 -5.16 14.56 4.23
C SER A 3 -5.10 13.17 3.57
N GLY A 4 -5.99 12.92 2.61
CA GLY A 4 -5.94 11.71 1.78
C GLY A 4 -4.61 11.55 1.05
N GLN A 5 -4.03 12.65 0.55
CA GLN A 5 -2.77 12.66 -0.16
C GLN A 5 -1.59 12.35 0.75
N GLU A 6 -1.47 13.02 1.91
CA GLU A 6 -0.38 12.76 2.86
C GLU A 6 -0.38 11.29 3.33
N MET A 7 -1.56 10.73 3.61
CA MET A 7 -1.67 9.31 3.98
C MET A 7 -1.26 8.38 2.84
N LEU A 8 -1.53 8.74 1.58
CA LEU A 8 -1.13 7.94 0.43
C LEU A 8 0.39 7.97 0.24
N GLU A 9 1.00 9.15 0.35
CA GLU A 9 2.46 9.34 0.29
C GLU A 9 3.18 8.57 1.41
N GLU A 10 2.66 8.62 2.64
CA GLU A 10 3.18 7.80 3.75
C GLU A 10 3.06 6.31 3.45
N THR A 11 1.94 5.86 2.90
CA THR A 11 1.77 4.45 2.51
C THR A 11 2.76 4.03 1.42
N ILE A 12 2.99 4.87 0.41
CA ILE A 12 3.98 4.64 -0.65
C ILE A 12 5.38 4.47 -0.04
N ASN A 13 5.76 5.35 0.89
CA ASN A 13 7.08 5.30 1.53
C ASN A 13 7.24 4.01 2.35
N SER A 14 6.24 3.63 3.14
CA SER A 14 6.26 2.36 3.88
C SER A 14 6.37 1.16 2.94
N CYS A 15 5.61 1.13 1.82
CA CYS A 15 5.70 0.05 0.84
C CYS A 15 7.09 -0.02 0.17
N LYS A 16 7.71 1.12 -0.15
CA LYS A 16 9.09 1.17 -0.66
C LYS A 16 10.10 0.62 0.35
N GLU A 17 9.93 0.94 1.63
CA GLU A 17 10.77 0.36 2.69
C GLU A 17 10.53 -1.13 2.85
N ILE A 18 9.27 -1.59 2.72
CA ILE A 18 8.93 -3.02 2.76
C ILE A 18 9.61 -3.77 1.61
N SER A 19 9.57 -3.25 0.38
CA SER A 19 10.11 -3.94 -0.78
C SER A 19 11.64 -4.06 -0.80
N GLN A 20 12.36 -3.22 -0.05
CA GLN A 20 13.81 -3.34 0.12
C GLN A 20 14.19 -4.73 0.63
N ASP A 21 15.07 -5.40 -0.11
CA ASP A 21 15.56 -6.76 0.15
C ASP A 21 14.50 -7.86 0.21
N LEU A 22 13.22 -7.55 -0.04
CA LEU A 22 12.11 -8.51 0.05
C LEU A 22 12.19 -9.58 -1.02
N VAL A 23 12.76 -9.27 -2.19
CA VAL A 23 13.01 -10.23 -3.29
C VAL A 23 13.86 -11.41 -2.81
N SER A 24 14.78 -11.19 -1.86
CA SER A 24 15.62 -12.26 -1.31
C SER A 24 14.84 -13.25 -0.43
N GLN A 25 13.70 -12.82 0.11
CA GLN A 25 12.82 -13.65 0.94
C GLN A 25 11.70 -14.27 0.11
N ASN A 26 11.01 -13.47 -0.69
CA ASN A 26 9.91 -13.92 -1.54
C ASN A 26 9.69 -12.92 -2.69
N GLU A 27 9.98 -13.37 -3.91
CA GLU A 27 9.81 -12.58 -5.14
C GLU A 27 8.34 -12.18 -5.38
N SER A 28 7.39 -13.07 -5.07
CA SER A 28 5.95 -12.77 -5.22
C SER A 28 5.53 -11.61 -4.32
N TRP A 29 5.95 -11.62 -3.05
CA TRP A 29 5.63 -10.53 -2.14
C TRP A 29 6.25 -9.20 -2.60
N ALA A 30 7.49 -9.23 -3.07
CA ALA A 30 8.14 -8.04 -3.62
C ALA A 30 7.37 -7.49 -4.83
N ASN A 31 6.91 -8.35 -5.73
CA ASN A 31 6.12 -7.95 -6.88
C ASN A 31 4.79 -7.30 -6.47
N SER A 32 4.04 -7.91 -5.54
CA SER A 32 2.78 -7.34 -5.05
C SER A 32 2.98 -5.96 -4.40
N ILE A 33 4.01 -5.79 -3.58
CA ILE A 33 4.31 -4.50 -2.94
C ILE A 33 4.73 -3.45 -3.97
N ASN A 34 5.55 -3.82 -4.95
CA ASN A 34 5.97 -2.91 -6.01
C ASN A 34 4.78 -2.49 -6.89
N GLU A 35 3.85 -3.41 -7.18
CA GLU A 35 2.61 -3.11 -7.90
C GLU A 35 1.75 -2.08 -7.13
N ILE A 36 1.63 -2.24 -5.80
CA ILE A 36 0.95 -1.26 -4.94
C ILE A 36 1.63 0.12 -5.04
N VAL A 37 2.96 0.17 -4.95
CA VAL A 37 3.72 1.43 -5.05
C VAL A 37 3.44 2.12 -6.38
N GLU A 38 3.57 1.39 -7.50
CA GLU A 38 3.33 1.94 -8.84
C GLU A 38 1.91 2.50 -8.96
N LYS A 39 0.90 1.73 -8.53
CA LYS A 39 -0.50 2.17 -8.61
C LYS A 39 -0.81 3.34 -7.68
N PHE A 40 -0.19 3.38 -6.51
CA PHE A 40 -0.36 4.50 -5.60
C PHE A 40 0.30 5.78 -6.13
N GLU A 41 1.47 5.67 -6.77
CA GLU A 41 2.10 6.80 -7.47
C GLU A 41 1.28 7.27 -8.68
N GLU A 42 0.61 6.35 -9.39
CA GLU A 42 -0.30 6.68 -10.49
C GLU A 42 -1.51 7.48 -9.97
N ILE A 43 -2.17 7.01 -8.91
CA ILE A 43 -3.37 7.67 -8.37
C ILE A 43 -3.08 8.91 -7.53
N SER A 44 -1.88 9.06 -6.95
CA SER A 44 -1.53 10.24 -6.14
C SER A 44 -1.57 11.53 -6.94
N ASN A 45 -1.29 11.44 -8.24
CA ASN A 45 -1.32 12.56 -9.18
C ASN A 45 -2.74 12.87 -9.71
N THR A 46 -3.75 12.11 -9.31
CA THR A 46 -5.13 12.32 -9.79
C THR A 46 -5.79 13.49 -9.09
N PHE A 47 -6.70 14.17 -9.80
CA PHE A 47 -7.53 15.24 -9.23
C PHE A 47 -8.31 14.77 -7.99
N PHE A 48 -8.70 13.49 -7.94
CA PHE A 48 -9.37 12.90 -6.78
C PHE A 48 -8.53 13.02 -5.51
N PHE A 49 -7.26 12.59 -5.55
CA PHE A 49 -6.38 12.67 -4.38
C PHE A 49 -5.94 14.10 -4.05
N GLN A 50 -5.77 14.95 -5.05
CA GLN A 50 -5.37 16.36 -4.85
C GLN A 50 -6.46 17.23 -4.23
N THR A 51 -7.75 16.87 -4.41
CA THR A 51 -8.86 17.72 -3.98
C THR A 51 -9.73 17.14 -2.87
N MET A 52 -9.64 15.83 -2.62
CA MET A 52 -10.45 15.17 -1.61
C MET A 52 -9.76 15.23 -0.23
N PRO A 53 -10.32 15.96 0.76
CA PRO A 53 -9.64 16.21 2.03
C PRO A 53 -9.45 14.95 2.88
N SER A 54 -10.29 13.94 2.70
CA SER A 54 -10.13 12.65 3.39
C SER A 54 -10.70 11.51 2.57
N ILE A 55 -9.89 10.45 2.42
CA ILE A 55 -10.25 9.20 1.74
C ILE A 55 -10.10 8.09 2.77
N PRO A 56 -11.19 7.62 3.41
CA PRO A 56 -11.10 6.70 4.55
C PRO A 56 -10.30 5.41 4.27
N PRO A 57 -10.41 4.77 3.09
CA PRO A 57 -9.61 3.59 2.76
C PRO A 57 -8.10 3.83 2.78
N THR A 58 -7.63 5.04 2.46
CA THR A 58 -6.21 5.38 2.49
C THR A 58 -5.65 5.31 3.90
N ARG A 59 -6.45 5.66 4.93
CA ARG A 59 -6.04 5.52 6.33
C ARG A 59 -5.84 4.06 6.73
N THR A 60 -6.69 3.17 6.22
CA THR A 60 -6.59 1.73 6.49
C THR A 60 -5.31 1.18 5.85
N ALA A 61 -5.11 1.45 4.56
CA ALA A 61 -3.91 1.01 3.84
C ALA A 61 -2.62 1.53 4.49
N MET A 62 -2.60 2.79 4.93
CA MET A 62 -1.47 3.38 5.66
C MET A 62 -1.14 2.63 6.96
N ARG A 63 -2.15 2.30 7.76
CA ARG A 63 -1.96 1.56 9.02
C ARG A 63 -1.47 0.14 8.78
N GLU A 64 -2.00 -0.52 7.76
CA GLU A 64 -1.61 -1.89 7.40
C GLU A 64 -0.19 -1.93 6.84
N ALA A 65 0.21 -0.94 6.03
CA ALA A 65 1.59 -0.83 5.56
C ALA A 65 2.55 -0.58 6.73
N ALA A 66 2.21 0.29 7.67
CA ALA A 66 3.03 0.51 8.87
C ALA A 66 3.16 -0.78 9.70
N SER A 67 2.06 -1.50 9.94
CA SER A 67 2.06 -2.79 10.63
C SER A 67 2.91 -3.83 9.91
N LEU A 68 2.76 -3.95 8.59
CA LEU A 68 3.51 -4.91 7.79
C LEU A 68 5.01 -4.61 7.78
N LEU A 69 5.39 -3.33 7.80
CA LEU A 69 6.77 -2.89 7.94
C LEU A 69 7.35 -3.29 9.31
N GLU A 70 6.62 -3.10 10.41
CA GLU A 70 7.04 -3.56 11.73
C GLU A 70 7.26 -5.08 11.76
N VAL A 71 6.35 -5.84 11.15
CA VAL A 71 6.46 -7.31 11.03
C VAL A 71 7.70 -7.69 10.21
N LYS A 72 7.95 -7.03 9.06
CA LYS A 72 9.17 -7.25 8.27
C LYS A 72 10.43 -7.01 9.11
N LEU A 73 10.49 -5.89 9.83
CA LEU A 73 11.65 -5.53 10.65
C LEU A 73 11.87 -6.50 11.81
N SER A 74 10.82 -7.15 12.30
CA SER A 74 10.92 -8.22 13.30
C SER A 74 11.37 -9.57 12.74
N GLY A 75 11.35 -9.75 11.41
CA GLY A 75 11.66 -11.01 10.74
C GLY A 75 10.59 -12.09 10.88
N ASP A 76 9.38 -11.73 11.32
CA ASP A 76 8.24 -12.67 11.44
C ASP A 76 7.56 -12.87 10.08
N TRP A 77 8.16 -13.73 9.26
CA TRP A 77 7.68 -14.01 7.91
C TRP A 77 6.33 -14.74 7.87
N ALA A 78 5.96 -15.48 8.91
CA ALA A 78 4.67 -16.17 8.99
C ALA A 78 3.52 -15.17 9.17
N THR A 79 3.71 -14.19 10.07
CA THR A 79 2.78 -13.07 10.20
C THR A 79 2.79 -12.19 8.97
N PHE A 80 3.96 -11.97 8.35
CA PHE A 80 4.09 -11.18 7.13
C PHE A 80 3.23 -11.74 5.99
N GLU A 81 3.30 -13.05 5.75
CA GLU A 81 2.51 -13.76 4.72
C GLU A 81 1.01 -13.52 4.88
N THR A 82 0.52 -13.46 6.13
CA THR A 82 -0.90 -13.22 6.40
C THR A 82 -1.25 -11.74 6.22
N GLN A 83 -0.41 -10.84 6.69
CA GLN A 83 -0.70 -9.40 6.67
C GLN A 83 -0.57 -8.79 5.27
N ILE A 84 0.32 -9.29 4.40
CA ILE A 84 0.47 -8.76 3.03
C ILE A 84 -0.83 -8.90 2.23
N VAL A 85 -1.59 -10.00 2.41
CA VAL A 85 -2.89 -10.19 1.75
C VAL A 85 -3.92 -9.14 2.19
N THR A 86 -3.84 -8.72 3.46
CA THR A 86 -4.72 -7.67 4.00
C THR A 86 -4.37 -6.33 3.38
N LEU A 87 -3.07 -5.99 3.32
CA LEU A 87 -2.60 -4.76 2.68
C LEU A 87 -2.98 -4.70 1.19
N ILE A 88 -2.83 -5.80 0.44
CA ILE A 88 -3.24 -5.90 -0.97
C ILE A 88 -4.74 -5.58 -1.11
N SER A 89 -5.58 -6.16 -0.25
CA SER A 89 -7.03 -5.95 -0.28
C SER A 89 -7.42 -4.49 0.01
N SER A 90 -6.77 -3.86 0.98
CA SER A 90 -7.00 -2.44 1.29
C SER A 90 -6.48 -1.53 0.18
N ALA A 91 -5.32 -1.85 -0.41
CA ALA A 91 -4.76 -1.10 -1.52
C ALA A 91 -5.66 -1.18 -2.77
N GLN A 92 -6.20 -2.35 -3.06
CA GLN A 92 -7.21 -2.56 -4.10
C GLN A 92 -8.43 -1.65 -3.89
N THR A 93 -8.92 -1.58 -2.65
CA THR A 93 -10.05 -0.70 -2.29
C THR A 93 -9.71 0.78 -2.53
N VAL A 94 -8.49 1.22 -2.24
CA VAL A 94 -8.03 2.60 -2.49
C VAL A 94 -8.02 2.90 -4.00
N ILE A 95 -7.46 2.00 -4.80
CA ILE A 95 -7.35 2.12 -6.26
C ILE A 95 -8.74 2.23 -6.91
N GLU A 96 -9.68 1.38 -6.49
CA GLU A 96 -11.06 1.43 -6.99
C GLU A 96 -11.77 2.73 -6.66
N LYS A 97 -11.54 3.27 -5.46
CA LYS A 97 -12.11 4.56 -5.03
C LYS A 97 -11.50 5.74 -5.78
N ALA A 98 -10.24 5.63 -6.18
CA ALA A 98 -9.57 6.60 -7.03
C ALA A 98 -10.07 6.63 -8.47
N GLY A 99 -10.96 5.69 -8.84
CA GLY A 99 -11.60 5.63 -10.16
C GLY A 99 -10.96 4.64 -11.13
N MET A 100 -9.92 3.91 -10.72
CA MET A 100 -9.29 2.84 -11.51
C MET A 100 -10.05 1.52 -11.39
N LYS A 101 -11.35 1.55 -11.70
CA LYS A 101 -12.19 0.35 -11.67
C LYS A 101 -11.73 -0.65 -12.73
N GLY A 102 -11.47 -1.90 -12.32
CA GLY A 102 -11.01 -2.97 -13.20
C GLY A 102 -9.51 -3.27 -13.13
N THR A 103 -8.72 -2.45 -12.44
CA THR A 103 -7.36 -2.82 -12.01
C THR A 103 -7.46 -3.87 -10.91
N THR A 104 -6.66 -4.93 -10.97
CA THR A 104 -6.61 -5.98 -9.94
C THR A 104 -5.16 -6.18 -9.56
N LEU A 105 -4.83 -5.96 -8.28
CA LEU A 105 -3.52 -6.28 -7.71
C LEU A 105 -3.32 -7.79 -7.61
N THR A 106 -2.08 -8.25 -7.80
CA THR A 106 -1.72 -9.68 -7.75
C THR A 106 -0.87 -10.09 -6.56
#